data_AF-A0A949GNC3-F1
#
_entry.id   AF-A0A949GNC3-F1
#
_cell.length_a   1.000
_cell.length_b   1.000
_cell.length_c   1.000
_cell.angle_alpha   90.00
_cell.angle_beta   90.00
_cell.angle_gamma   90.00
#
_symmetry.space_group_name_H-M   'P 1'
#
loop_
_entity.id
_entity.type
_entity.pdbx_description
1 polymer ?
#
loop_
_entity_poly.entity_id
_entity_poly.type
_entity_poly.pdbx_seq_one_letter_code
_entity_poly.pdbx_strand_id
1 'polypeptide(L)'
;MFWNLFTTTVFIIAGILFYRFWPVVFAKLKRFDAENRARIEGEMRDRGDSLAHFRHTLRVAEDQVEAVGEVEEPDARTGTAVKRYVFEGEWFASRREAERAREEKVRTLARKFYMELPAAMAARKGDDRLGRD
;
A
#
# COMPACT_ATOMS: atom_id res chain seq x y z
N MET A 1 -68.81 7.25 13.06
CA MET A 1 -68.72 7.01 11.60
C MET A 1 -67.54 7.76 10.96
N PHE A 2 -67.31 9.04 11.26
CA PHE A 2 -66.18 9.83 10.71
C PHE A 2 -64.77 9.30 11.02
N TRP A 3 -64.58 8.61 12.15
CA TRP A 3 -63.28 8.04 12.54
C TRP A 3 -62.74 7.02 11.53
N ASN A 4 -63.61 6.15 10.99
CA ASN A 4 -63.24 5.16 9.97
C ASN A 4 -62.94 5.79 8.62
N LEU A 5 -63.61 6.89 8.28
CA LEU A 5 -63.36 7.59 7.04
C LEU A 5 -61.98 8.26 7.08
N PHE A 6 -61.65 8.94 8.19
CA PHE A 6 -60.37 9.60 8.36
C PHE A 6 -59.20 8.61 8.33
N THR A 7 -59.28 7.50 9.06
CA THR A 7 -58.23 6.46 9.05
C THR A 7 -58.07 5.83 7.68
N THR A 8 -59.16 5.58 6.97
CA THR A 8 -59.12 5.01 5.61
C THR A 8 -58.48 5.99 4.62
N THR A 9 -58.83 7.28 4.68
CA THR A 9 -58.22 8.32 3.83
C THR A 9 -56.73 8.47 4.11
N VAL A 10 -56.31 8.47 5.38
CA VAL A 10 -54.89 8.51 5.76
C VAL A 10 -54.14 7.29 5.24
N PHE A 11 -54.73 6.10 5.32
CA PHE A 11 -54.12 4.87 4.79
C PHE A 11 -53.94 4.91 3.27
N ILE A 12 -54.94 5.40 2.54
CA ILE A 12 -54.87 5.55 1.08
C ILE A 12 -53.76 6.56 0.71
N ILE A 13 -53.71 7.71 1.39
CA ILE A 13 -52.66 8.71 1.17
C ILE A 13 -51.29 8.12 1.50
N ALA A 14 -51.13 7.44 2.63
CA ALA A 14 -49.89 6.79 3.02
C ALA A 14 -49.45 5.74 2.00
N GLY A 15 -50.37 4.92 1.48
CA GLY A 15 -50.10 3.94 0.44
C GLY A 15 -49.64 4.58 -0.88
N ILE A 16 -50.27 5.68 -1.29
CA ILE A 16 -49.89 6.44 -2.50
C ILE A 16 -48.50 7.06 -2.32
N LEU A 17 -48.24 7.69 -1.17
CA LEU A 17 -46.93 8.27 -0.86
C LEU A 17 -45.86 7.18 -0.84
N PHE A 18 -46.13 6.06 -0.19
CA PHE A 18 -45.22 4.93 -0.16
C PHE A 18 -44.90 4.45 -1.57
N TYR A 19 -45.91 4.11 -2.38
CA TYR A 19 -45.71 3.66 -3.76
C TYR A 19 -44.92 4.67 -4.61
N ARG A 20 -45.19 5.97 -4.44
CA ARG A 20 -44.54 7.03 -5.22
C ARG A 20 -43.10 7.29 -4.80
N PHE A 21 -42.80 7.25 -3.50
CA PHE A 21 -41.48 7.60 -2.95
C PHE A 21 -40.56 6.39 -2.74
N TRP A 22 -41.12 5.17 -2.69
CA TRP A 22 -40.38 3.91 -2.62
C TRP A 22 -39.23 3.79 -3.64
N PRO A 23 -39.43 4.08 -4.95
CA PRO A 23 -38.35 3.95 -5.93
C PRO A 23 -37.18 4.93 -5.68
N VAL A 24 -37.47 6.14 -5.18
CA VAL A 24 -36.42 7.14 -4.89
C VAL A 24 -35.60 6.74 -3.67
N VAL A 25 -36.27 6.25 -2.62
CA VAL A 25 -35.62 5.76 -1.40
C VAL A 25 -34.77 4.53 -1.71
N PHE A 26 -35.29 3.57 -2.46
CA PHE A 26 -34.54 2.39 -2.90
C PHE A 26 -33.36 2.72 -3.80
N ALA A 27 -33.50 3.69 -4.71
CA ALA A 27 -32.39 4.11 -5.56
C ALA A 27 -31.23 4.70 -4.74
N LYS A 28 -31.52 5.50 -3.71
CA LYS A 28 -30.49 6.04 -2.80
C LYS A 28 -29.84 4.94 -1.95
N LEU A 29 -30.65 4.04 -1.38
CA LEU A 29 -30.15 2.87 -0.63
C LEU A 29 -29.27 1.96 -1.49
N LYS A 30 -29.65 1.72 -2.74
CA LYS A 30 -28.88 0.90 -3.68
C LYS A 30 -27.52 1.53 -4.03
N ARG A 31 -27.45 2.85 -4.17
CA ARG A 31 -26.18 3.57 -4.38
C ARG A 31 -25.27 3.44 -3.16
N PHE A 32 -25.82 3.64 -1.98
CA PHE A 32 -25.09 3.49 -0.72
C PHE A 32 -24.58 2.05 -0.51
N ASP A 33 -25.39 1.04 -0.82
CA ASP A 33 -24.99 -0.37 -0.72
C ASP A 33 -23.90 -0.74 -1.74
N ALA A 34 -23.97 -0.18 -2.96
CA ALA A 34 -22.94 -0.36 -3.99
C ALA A 34 -21.59 0.24 -3.58
N GLU A 35 -21.59 1.45 -3.01
CA GLU A 35 -20.38 2.11 -2.50
C GLU A 35 -19.75 1.34 -1.34
N ASN A 36 -20.57 0.85 -0.39
CA ASN A 36 -20.07 0.04 0.71
C ASN A 36 -19.52 -1.32 0.26
N ARG A 37 -20.16 -2.00 -0.69
CA ARG A 37 -19.62 -3.25 -1.26
C ARG A 37 -18.29 -3.04 -1.95
N ALA A 38 -18.17 -1.98 -2.75
CA ALA A 38 -16.90 -1.65 -3.40
C ALA A 38 -15.78 -1.39 -2.39
N ARG A 39 -16.09 -0.72 -1.27
CA ARG A 39 -15.13 -0.51 -0.18
C ARG A 39 -14.73 -1.82 0.48
N ILE A 40 -15.69 -2.68 0.82
CA ILE A 40 -15.44 -3.98 1.46
C ILE A 40 -14.64 -4.91 0.54
N GLU A 41 -14.94 -4.93 -0.76
CA GLU A 41 -14.18 -5.70 -1.75
C GLU A 41 -12.73 -5.19 -1.90
N GLY A 42 -12.52 -3.88 -1.84
CA GLY A 42 -11.19 -3.27 -1.79
C GLY A 42 -10.42 -3.71 -0.54
N GLU A 43 -11.04 -3.56 0.64
CA GLU A 43 -10.45 -3.99 1.91
C GLU A 43 -10.16 -5.51 1.95
N MET A 44 -11.00 -6.36 1.33
CA MET A 44 -10.76 -7.80 1.24
C MET A 44 -9.58 -8.15 0.33
N ARG A 45 -9.42 -7.43 -0.79
CA ARG A 45 -8.28 -7.61 -1.70
C ARG A 45 -6.98 -7.21 -1.01
N ASP A 46 -7.00 -6.11 -0.26
CA ASP A 46 -5.84 -5.60 0.47
C ASP A 46 -5.48 -6.48 1.68
N ARG A 47 -6.49 -7.08 2.35
CA ARG A 47 -6.26 -8.09 3.42
C ARG A 47 -5.66 -9.39 2.90
N GLY A 48 -5.94 -9.76 1.64
CA GLY A 48 -5.40 -10.96 1.01
C GLY A 48 -3.90 -10.85 0.68
N ASP A 49 -3.37 -9.63 0.62
CA ASP A 49 -1.96 -9.36 0.29
C ASP A 49 -1.17 -9.00 1.55
N SER A 50 -0.99 -9.98 2.42
CA SER A 50 -0.13 -9.85 3.61
C SER A 50 1.32 -9.49 3.27
N LEU A 51 1.73 -9.65 2.01
CA LEU A 51 3.05 -9.30 1.49
C LEU A 51 3.10 -7.94 0.79
N ALA A 52 1.99 -7.21 0.67
CA ALA A 52 1.94 -5.87 0.07
C ALA A 52 2.95 -4.94 0.74
N HIS A 53 2.90 -4.93 2.07
CA HIS A 53 3.81 -4.12 2.88
C HIS A 53 5.25 -4.55 2.69
N PHE A 54 5.54 -5.85 2.65
CA PHE A 54 6.89 -6.37 2.47
C PHE A 54 7.47 -5.99 1.09
N ARG A 55 6.66 -6.10 0.03
CA ARG A 55 7.03 -5.67 -1.32
C ARG A 55 7.29 -4.17 -1.39
N HIS A 56 6.46 -3.38 -0.70
CA HIS A 56 6.67 -1.94 -0.63
C HIS A 56 7.98 -1.59 0.09
N THR A 57 8.26 -2.23 1.23
CA THR A 57 9.53 -2.06 1.96
C THR A 57 10.74 -2.46 1.11
N LEU A 58 10.65 -3.58 0.37
CA LEU A 58 11.71 -4.00 -0.53
C LEU A 58 11.97 -2.97 -1.63
N ARG A 59 10.94 -2.43 -2.27
CA ARG A 59 11.09 -1.39 -3.30
C ARG A 59 11.76 -0.14 -2.73
N VAL A 60 11.34 0.32 -1.55
CA VAL A 60 11.95 1.47 -0.88
C VAL A 60 13.41 1.21 -0.51
N ALA A 61 13.77 -0.04 -0.18
CA ALA A 61 15.16 -0.43 0.05
C ALA A 61 15.98 -0.50 -1.25
N GLU A 62 15.38 -0.95 -2.36
CA GLU A 62 16.03 -0.94 -3.69
C GLU A 62 16.38 0.45 -4.17
N ASP A 63 15.51 1.44 -3.91
CA ASP A 63 15.73 2.85 -4.29
C ASP A 63 16.87 3.51 -3.49
N GLN A 64 17.18 3.00 -2.30
CA GLN A 64 18.26 3.50 -1.43
C GLN A 64 19.63 2.91 -1.74
N VAL A 65 19.68 1.86 -2.56
CA VAL A 65 20.90 1.14 -2.89
C VAL A 65 21.32 1.49 -4.32
N GLU A 66 22.59 1.86 -4.49
CA GLU A 66 23.14 2.21 -5.79
C GLU A 66 22.94 1.09 -6.83
N ALA A 67 22.80 1.47 -8.10
CA ALA A 67 22.81 0.50 -9.19
C ALA A 67 24.23 -0.05 -9.39
N VAL A 68 24.33 -1.28 -9.90
CA VAL A 68 25.64 -1.83 -10.31
C VAL A 68 26.15 -1.01 -11.50
N GLY A 69 27.32 -0.40 -11.34
CA GLY A 69 28.03 0.30 -12.41
C GLY A 69 28.80 -0.68 -13.29
N GLU A 70 28.89 -0.38 -14.58
CA GLU A 70 29.75 -1.08 -15.53
C GLU A 70 30.88 -0.14 -15.95
N VAL A 71 32.12 -0.58 -15.78
CA VAL A 71 33.32 0.18 -16.12
C VAL A 71 34.15 -0.66 -17.06
N GLU A 72 34.46 -0.11 -18.22
CA GLU A 72 35.41 -0.72 -19.16
C GLU A 72 36.82 -0.25 -18.82
N GLU A 73 37.63 -1.15 -18.28
CA GLU A 73 39.01 -0.86 -17.91
C GLU A 73 39.97 -1.70 -18.78
N PRO A 74 41.03 -1.10 -19.36
CA PRO A 74 42.05 -1.86 -20.06
C PRO A 74 42.83 -2.73 -19.07
N ASP A 75 42.85 -4.04 -19.30
CA ASP A 75 43.62 -4.97 -18.48
C ASP A 75 45.12 -4.64 -18.60
N ALA A 76 45.74 -4.27 -17.48
CA ALA A 76 47.15 -3.87 -17.37
C ALA A 76 48.13 -4.93 -17.91
N ARG A 77 47.71 -6.19 -18.03
CA ARG A 77 48.55 -7.30 -18.52
C ARG A 77 48.39 -7.59 -20.00
N THR A 78 47.24 -7.27 -20.60
CA THR A 78 46.91 -7.66 -21.99
C THR A 78 46.53 -6.49 -22.90
N GLY A 79 46.29 -5.29 -22.34
CA GLY A 79 45.86 -4.10 -23.08
C GLY A 79 44.42 -4.18 -23.62
N THR A 80 43.73 -5.30 -23.40
CA THR A 80 42.36 -5.53 -23.84
C THR A 80 41.37 -4.91 -22.86
N ALA A 81 40.33 -4.23 -23.38
CA ALA A 81 39.26 -3.69 -22.56
C ALA A 81 38.45 -4.83 -21.92
N VAL A 82 38.44 -4.88 -20.58
CA VAL A 82 37.67 -5.85 -19.81
C VAL A 82 36.55 -5.11 -19.08
N LYS A 83 35.32 -5.58 -19.25
CA LYS A 83 34.16 -5.10 -18.50
C LYS A 83 34.27 -5.54 -17.05
N ARG A 84 34.41 -4.57 -16.15
CA ARG A 84 34.36 -4.78 -14.71
C ARG A 84 33.09 -4.15 -14.15
N TYR A 85 32.55 -4.75 -13.11
CA TYR A 85 31.33 -4.27 -12.47
C TYR A 85 31.67 -3.69 -11.10
N VAL A 86 31.09 -2.55 -10.76
CA VAL A 86 31.35 -1.85 -9.49
C VAL A 86 30.04 -1.69 -8.73
N PHE A 87 30.10 -1.96 -7.43
CA PHE A 87 28.99 -1.70 -6.52
C PHE A 87 29.54 -1.27 -5.16
N GLU A 88 29.11 -0.11 -4.65
CA GLU A 88 29.59 0.51 -3.39
C GLU A 88 31.14 0.60 -3.28
N GLY A 89 31.84 0.76 -4.40
CA GLY A 89 33.31 0.85 -4.45
C GLY A 89 34.06 -0.49 -4.51
N GLU A 90 33.35 -1.62 -4.46
CA GLU A 90 33.92 -2.95 -4.67
C GLU A 90 33.87 -3.35 -6.15
N TRP A 91 34.95 -4.01 -6.61
CA TRP A 91 35.10 -4.46 -8.00
C TRP A 91 34.78 -5.94 -8.13
N PHE A 92 33.91 -6.27 -9.08
CA PHE A 92 33.46 -7.62 -9.36
C PHE A 92 33.86 -8.03 -10.78
N ALA A 93 34.27 -9.30 -10.91
CA ALA A 93 34.65 -9.90 -12.18
C ALA A 93 33.44 -10.17 -13.08
N SER A 94 32.24 -10.30 -12.50
CA SER A 94 31.02 -10.58 -13.24
C SER A 94 29.83 -9.76 -12.74
N ARG A 95 28.92 -9.43 -13.66
CA ARG A 95 27.67 -8.72 -13.35
C ARG A 95 26.85 -9.43 -12.29
N ARG A 96 26.76 -10.76 -12.40
CA ARG A 96 26.02 -11.63 -11.50
C ARG A 96 26.56 -11.60 -10.07
N GLU A 97 27.85 -11.34 -9.87
CA GLU A 97 28.43 -11.21 -8.54
C GLU A 97 28.10 -9.85 -7.92
N ALA A 98 28.24 -8.77 -8.69
CA ALA A 98 27.86 -7.44 -8.25
C ALA A 98 26.35 -7.34 -7.94
N GLU A 99 25.49 -7.93 -8.78
CA GLU A 99 24.04 -7.96 -8.54
C GLU A 99 23.67 -8.79 -7.30
N ARG A 100 24.37 -9.90 -7.02
CA ARG A 100 24.15 -10.67 -5.79
C ARG A 100 24.54 -9.87 -4.54
N ALA A 101 25.66 -9.17 -4.57
CA ALA A 101 26.07 -8.27 -3.47
C ALA A 101 25.02 -7.16 -3.25
N ARG A 102 24.51 -6.57 -4.34
CA ARG A 102 23.42 -5.59 -4.29
C ARG A 102 22.16 -6.16 -3.65
N GLU A 103 21.69 -7.33 -4.09
CA GLU A 103 20.50 -7.98 -3.53
C GLU A 103 20.64 -8.26 -2.03
N GLU A 104 21.81 -8.72 -1.60
CA GLU A 104 22.09 -8.98 -0.19
C GLU A 104 22.03 -7.70 0.64
N LYS A 105 22.54 -6.58 0.09
CA LYS A 105 22.46 -5.27 0.73
C LYS A 105 21.02 -4.77 0.84
N VAL A 106 20.22 -4.89 -0.22
CA VAL A 106 18.79 -4.57 -0.23
C VAL A 106 18.04 -5.37 0.82
N ARG A 107 18.27 -6.70 0.89
CA ARG A 107 17.65 -7.57 1.90
C ARG A 107 18.02 -7.17 3.32
N THR A 108 19.29 -6.83 3.55
CA THR A 108 19.78 -6.37 4.86
C THR A 108 19.11 -5.07 5.29
N LEU A 109 18.98 -4.10 4.36
CA LEU A 109 18.32 -2.83 4.63
C LEU A 109 16.81 -3.01 4.92
N ALA A 110 16.13 -3.84 4.12
CA ALA A 110 14.73 -4.18 4.36
C ALA A 110 14.52 -4.87 5.72
N ARG A 111 15.42 -5.77 6.13
CA ARG A 111 15.37 -6.40 7.45
C ARG A 111 15.59 -5.38 8.57
N LYS A 112 16.57 -4.48 8.41
CA LYS A 112 16.88 -3.43 9.39
C LYS A 112 15.66 -2.54 9.66
N PHE A 113 14.92 -2.17 8.62
CA PHE A 113 13.66 -1.41 8.76
C PHE A 113 12.67 -2.07 9.74
N TYR A 114 12.46 -3.37 9.62
CA TYR A 114 11.55 -4.10 10.53
C TYR A 114 12.10 -4.24 11.95
N MET A 115 13.42 -4.30 12.12
CA MET A 115 14.04 -4.36 13.45
C MET A 115 13.99 -3.01 14.18
N GLU A 116 14.04 -1.90 13.45
CA GLU A 116 14.02 -0.54 14.01
C GLU A 116 12.59 0.00 14.21
N LEU A 117 11.59 -0.58 13.54
CA LEU A 117 10.19 -0.18 13.63
C LEU A 117 9.65 -0.08 15.08
N PRO A 118 9.90 -1.06 15.98
CA PRO A 118 9.41 -0.97 17.36
C PRO A 118 10.02 0.20 18.13
N ALA A 119 11.32 0.47 17.93
CA ALA A 119 12.01 1.57 18.57
C ALA A 119 11.51 2.93 18.04
N ALA A 120 11.34 3.05 16.72
CA ALA A 120 10.80 4.26 16.09
C ALA A 120 9.36 4.56 16.53
N MET A 121 8.51 3.53 16.65
CA MET A 121 7.13 3.66 17.14
C MET A 121 7.07 4.02 18.63
N ALA A 122 7.99 3.49 19.43
CA ALA A 122 8.10 3.82 20.86
C ALA A 122 8.55 5.28 21.07
N ALA A 123 9.53 5.75 20.28
CA ALA A 123 9.98 7.14 20.31
C ALA A 123 8.84 8.12 19.97
N ARG A 124 8.05 7.83 18.93
CA ARG A 124 6.89 8.66 18.55
C ARG A 124 5.84 8.78 19.65
N LYS A 125 5.57 7.70 20.39
CA LYS A 125 4.60 7.70 21.49
C LYS A 125 5.08 8.49 22.73
N GLY A 126 6.40 8.63 22.89
CA GLY A 126 7.00 9.47 23.92
C GLY A 126 6.87 10.96 23.61
N ASP A 127 7.05 11.33 22.33
CA ASP A 127 7.01 12.71 21.86
C ASP A 127 5.58 13.30 21.85
N ASP A 128 4.57 12.48 21.57
CA ASP A 128 3.14 12.87 21.62
C ASP A 128 2.65 13.25 23.04
N ARG A 129 3.49 13.08 24.08
CA ARG A 129 3.19 13.48 25.46
C ARG A 129 3.78 14.84 25.85
N LEU A 130 4.50 15.53 24.97
CA LEU A 130 5.06 16.86 25.23
C LEU A 130 4.17 17.94 24.61
N GLY A 131 3.10 18.30 25.33
CA GLY A 131 2.18 19.37 24.94
C GLY A 131 1.22 19.83 26.04
N ARG A 132 1.57 19.60 27.32
CA ARG A 132 0.89 20.19 28.47
C ARG A 132 1.92 20.59 29.51
N ASP A 133 2.44 21.79 29.32
CA ASP A 133 2.86 22.66 30.42
C ASP A 133 1.85 23.81 30.51
#